data_AF-S4P637-F1
#
_entry.id   AF-S4P637-F1
#
_cell.length_a   1.000
_cell.length_b   1.000
_cell.length_c   1.000
_cell.angle_alpha   90.00
_cell.angle_beta   90.00
_cell.angle_gamma   90.00
#
_symmetry.space_group_name_H-M   'P 1'
#
loop_
_entity.id
_entity.type
_entity.pdbx_description
1 polymer ?
#
loop_
_entity_poly.entity_id
_entity_poly.type
_entity_poly.pdbx_seq_one_letter_code
_entity_poly.pdbx_strand_id
1 'polypeptide(L)' 'ATKDLFFADVVRDIVKYINRDLRHELGGYYSAEDADSYPFHGAAHKKEGAFCIWEYNELKSLLGDNKA' A
#
# COMPACT_ATOMS: atom_id res chain seq x y z
N ALA A 1 2.79 28.07 12.20
CA ALA A 1 3.13 26.75 11.64
C ALA A 1 4.65 26.54 11.70
N THR A 2 5.11 25.29 11.86
CA THR A 2 6.50 24.92 12.20
C THR A 2 7.55 25.19 11.11
N LYS A 3 7.15 25.29 9.83
CA LYS A 3 8.02 25.47 8.65
C LYS A 3 9.07 24.36 8.44
N ASP A 4 8.92 23.23 9.12
CA ASP A 4 9.79 22.08 8.92
C ASP A 4 9.47 21.38 7.60
N LEU A 5 10.50 21.10 6.81
CA LEU A 5 10.37 20.41 5.52
C LEU A 5 9.88 18.97 5.70
N PHE A 6 10.25 18.32 6.81
CA PHE A 6 9.80 16.96 7.11
C PHE A 6 8.27 16.85 7.09
N PHE A 7 7.56 17.77 7.75
CA PHE A 7 6.09 17.75 7.75
C PHE A 7 5.51 18.05 6.37
N ALA A 8 6.17 18.90 5.58
CA ALA A 8 5.71 19.19 4.22
C ALA A 8 5.85 17.95 3.31
N ASP A 9 6.92 17.18 3.47
CA ASP A 9 7.14 15.95 2.72
C ASP A 9 6.11 14.87 3.09
N VAL A 10 5.85 14.68 4.38
CA VAL A 10 4.79 13.76 4.85
C VAL A 10 3.43 14.12 4.24
N VAL A 11 3.06 15.41 4.21
CA VAL A 11 1.79 15.85 3.61
C VAL A 11 1.76 15.59 2.11
N ARG A 12 2.86 15.83 1.38
CA ARG A 12 2.94 15.56 -0.06
C ARG A 12 2.76 14.07 -0.36
N ASP A 13 3.36 13.20 0.44
CA ASP A 13 3.23 11.74 0.27
C ASP A 13 1.79 11.27 0.53
N ILE A 14 1.14 11.79 1.58
CA ILE A 14 -0.28 11.52 1.85
C ILE A 14 -1.15 11.95 0.66
N VAL A 15 -0.96 13.18 0.16
CA VAL A 15 -1.71 13.71 -0.99
C VAL A 15 -1.47 12.87 -2.25
N LYS A 16 -0.24 12.37 -2.45
CA LYS A 16 0.12 11.50 -3.57
C LYS A 16 -0.62 10.16 -3.51
N TYR A 17 -0.66 9.52 -2.35
CA TYR A 17 -1.41 8.27 -2.14
C TYR A 17 -2.91 8.48 -2.36
N ILE A 18 -3.50 9.50 -1.73
CA ILE A 18 -4.94 9.80 -1.88
C ILE A 18 -5.33 10.06 -3.34
N ASN A 19 -4.50 10.76 -4.11
CA ASN A 19 -4.77 11.02 -5.52
C ASN A 19 -4.58 9.79 -6.43
N ARG A 20 -3.68 8.89 -6.07
CA ARG A 20 -3.39 7.68 -6.85
C ARG A 20 -4.43 6.60 -6.61
N ASP A 21 -4.74 6.32 -5.35
CA ASP A 21 -5.48 5.11 -4.97
C ASP A 21 -6.92 5.41 -4.53
N LEU A 22 -7.19 6.61 -3.99
CA LEU A 22 -8.50 6.94 -3.40
C LEU A 22 -9.32 7.95 -4.22
N ARG A 23 -8.85 8.37 -5.40
CA ARG A 23 -9.58 9.32 -6.26
C ARG A 23 -10.57 8.60 -7.17
N HIS A 24 -11.84 8.99 -7.07
CA HIS A 24 -12.88 8.55 -7.97
C HIS A 24 -12.78 9.29 -9.32
N GLU A 25 -13.09 8.61 -10.42
CA GLU A 25 -12.98 9.16 -11.79
C GLU A 25 -13.82 10.43 -12.00
N LEU A 26 -14.96 10.51 -11.33
CA LEU A 26 -15.86 11.69 -11.32
C LEU A 26 -15.41 12.84 -10.38
N GLY A 27 -14.23 12.74 -9.76
CA GLY A 27 -13.62 13.83 -8.99
C GLY A 27 -13.81 13.79 -7.47
N GLY A 28 -14.54 12.81 -6.94
CA GLY A 28 -14.63 12.55 -5.49
C GLY A 28 -13.43 11.78 -4.93
N TYR A 29 -13.40 11.61 -3.61
CA TYR A 29 -12.46 10.70 -2.93
C TYR A 29 -13.23 9.66 -2.12
N TYR A 30 -12.74 8.43 -2.10
CA TYR A 30 -13.24 7.40 -1.19
C TYR A 30 -12.84 7.74 0.26
N SER A 31 -13.64 7.26 1.22
CA SER A 31 -13.38 7.52 2.64
C SER A 31 -12.26 6.68 3.23
N ALA A 32 -12.01 5.48 2.66
CA ALA A 32 -10.98 4.55 3.09
C ALA A 32 -10.64 3.54 1.98
N GLU A 33 -9.44 2.95 2.05
CA GLU A 33 -9.07 1.75 1.29
C GLU A 33 -9.53 0.49 2.06
N ASP A 34 -10.01 -0.53 1.35
CA ASP A 34 -10.37 -1.82 1.94
C ASP A 34 -9.11 -2.65 2.20
N ALA A 35 -8.94 -3.14 3.44
CA ALA A 35 -7.83 -4.00 3.80
C ALA A 35 -8.05 -5.45 3.33
N ASP A 36 -9.30 -5.87 3.08
CA ASP A 36 -9.61 -7.24 2.70
C ASP A 36 -9.18 -7.52 1.25
N SER A 37 -8.24 -8.45 1.12
CA SER A 37 -7.65 -8.85 -0.16
C SER A 37 -7.51 -10.36 -0.26
N TYR A 38 -7.47 -10.88 -1.49
CA TYR A 38 -7.24 -12.30 -1.71
C TYR A 38 -5.74 -12.60 -1.59
N PRO A 39 -5.33 -13.61 -0.79
CA PRO A 39 -3.92 -13.94 -0.61
C PRO A 39 -3.25 -14.51 -1.88
N PHE A 40 -4.02 -15.05 -2.81
CA PHE A 40 -3.56 -15.52 -4.11
C PHE A 40 -4.72 -15.55 -5.11
N HIS A 41 -4.41 -15.64 -6.40
CA HIS A 41 -5.41 -15.71 -7.46
C HIS A 41 -6.30 -16.97 -7.31
N GLY A 42 -7.63 -16.78 -7.26
CA GLY A 42 -8.59 -17.87 -7.12
C GLY A 42 -8.84 -18.34 -5.67
N ALA A 43 -8.31 -17.64 -4.66
CA ALA A 43 -8.64 -17.93 -3.27
C ALA A 43 -10.16 -17.78 -3.01
N ALA A 44 -10.73 -18.69 -2.23
CA ALA A 44 -12.18 -18.71 -1.95
C ALA A 44 -12.65 -17.57 -1.04
N HIS A 45 -11.73 -17.04 -0.21
CA HIS A 45 -12.05 -16.03 0.80
C HIS A 45 -10.97 -14.95 0.83
N LYS A 46 -11.41 -13.71 1.04
CA LYS A 46 -10.53 -12.59 1.35
C LYS A 46 -10.00 -12.72 2.79
N LYS A 47 -8.86 -12.06 3.04
CA LYS A 47 -8.27 -11.89 4.36
C LYS A 47 -7.79 -10.45 4.51
N GLU A 48 -7.91 -9.91 5.72
CA GLU A 48 -7.44 -8.58 6.06
C GLU A 48 -5.91 -8.48 5.85
N GLY A 49 -5.47 -7.49 5.07
CA GLY A 49 -4.05 -7.16 4.85
C GLY A 49 -3.27 -8.10 3.93
N ALA A 50 -3.91 -9.09 3.28
CA ALA A 50 -3.23 -10.13 2.51
C ALA A 50 -2.38 -9.59 1.34
N PHE A 51 -2.77 -8.47 0.73
CA PHE A 51 -2.04 -7.83 -0.36
C PHE A 51 -0.72 -7.18 0.09
N CYS A 52 -0.64 -6.74 1.36
CA CYS A 52 0.48 -5.95 1.88
C CYS A 52 1.53 -6.82 2.59
N ILE A 53 1.38 -8.13 2.57
CA ILE A 53 2.29 -9.08 3.21
C ILE A 53 3.01 -9.94 2.16
N TRP A 54 4.16 -10.48 2.58
CA TRP A 54 4.97 -11.37 1.77
C TRP A 54 5.31 -12.61 2.58
N GLU A 55 5.28 -13.78 1.96
CA GLU A 55 5.84 -14.97 2.57
C GLU A 55 7.37 -14.88 2.58
N TYR A 56 7.98 -15.41 3.64
CA TYR A 56 9.44 -15.44 3.76
C TYR A 56 10.11 -16.13 2.56
N ASN A 57 9.50 -17.18 2.02
CA ASN A 57 10.03 -17.90 0.87
C ASN A 57 9.98 -17.07 -0.42
N GLU A 58 8.96 -16.23 -0.59
CA GLU A 58 8.87 -15.30 -1.73
C GLU A 58 10.00 -14.27 -1.66
N LEU A 59 10.21 -13.67 -0.48
CA LEU A 59 11.30 -12.73 -0.26
C LEU A 59 12.66 -13.39 -0.51
N LYS A 60 12.87 -14.59 0.03
CA LYS A 60 14.12 -15.35 -0.14
C LYS A 60 14.39 -15.66 -1.62
N SER A 61 13.36 -16.04 -2.37
CA SER A 61 13.46 -16.33 -3.80
C SER A 61 13.83 -15.08 -4.61
N LEU A 62 13.21 -13.93 -4.31
CA LEU A 62 13.42 -12.67 -5.03
C LEU A 62 14.76 -12.00 -4.72
N LEU A 63 15.20 -12.05 -3.46
CA LEU A 63 16.46 -11.44 -3.02
C LEU A 63 17.67 -12.33 -3.34
N GLY A 64 17.46 -13.63 -3.57
CA GLY A 64 18.51 -14.62 -3.76
C GLY A 64 19.38 -14.81 -2.51
N ASP A 65 20.51 -15.51 -2.67
CA ASP A 65 21.50 -15.70 -1.59
C ASP A 65 22.41 -14.48 -1.40
N ASN A 66 21.99 -13.29 -1.82
CA ASN A 66 22.74 -12.05 -1.58
C ASN A 66 22.70 -11.73 -0.07
N LYS A 67 23.66 -12.32 0.64
CA LYS A 67 24.11 -11.83 1.93
C LYS A 67 24.79 -10.49 1.66
N ALA A 68 24.12 -9.41 2.06
CA ALA A 68 24.79 -8.14 2.30
C ALA A 68 25.89 -8.32 3.37
#